data_AF-A0A8T4TJN9-F1
#
_entry.id   AF-A0A8T4TJN9-F1
#
_cell.length_a   1.000
_cell.length_b   1.000
_cell.length_c   1.000
_cell.angle_alpha   90.00
_cell.angle_beta   90.00
_cell.angle_gamma   90.00
#
_symmetry.space_group_name_H-M   'P 1'
#
loop_
_entity.id
_entity.type
_entity.pdbx_description
1 polymer ?
#
loop_
_entity_poly.entity_id
_entity_poly.type
_entity_poly.pdbx_seq_one_letter_code
_entity_poly.pdbx_strand_id
1 'polypeptide(L)'
;MAGVTVTGALAGGLEVLPAPFGSSPATNVVVYGAAGTDVAAVNDVVVGLGGIFLDGLSELTLSDFETGERNDISVGSSIDSEFGSEIDETDGAGLISGKVVISTPVLDDEIYNFHEAIDVGSGVNLTTALDIGDEDFKDGTFLIVPQGGVGYRVEFDENLKSGSQITNVVGSDVFVVPFLGRAIVITAATSTSISASPGIKMTLRLGDNIQANGKTVRLIAVDDNGALFDVSGVIDNVNVLDSKKINGVELFLNDVVNSNQDANDRIIVTASDPSGEAVEVYNDGDEFVDENEDHYLWEWNLAGLDSTGKGNIT
;
A
#
# COMPACT_ATOMS: atom_id res chain seq x y z
N MET A 1 10.92 -52.14 23.06
CA MET A 1 11.73 -51.63 21.92
C MET A 1 11.17 -52.26 20.66
N ALA A 2 10.28 -51.54 19.98
CA ALA A 2 9.78 -51.91 18.67
C ALA A 2 10.33 -50.87 17.71
N GLY A 3 11.24 -51.29 16.85
CA GLY A 3 11.74 -50.48 15.75
C GLY A 3 10.68 -50.40 14.67
N VAL A 4 10.44 -49.20 14.16
CA VAL A 4 9.77 -49.00 12.88
C VAL A 4 10.82 -48.48 11.92
N THR A 5 11.10 -49.27 10.89
CA THR A 5 11.87 -48.86 9.71
C THR A 5 10.90 -48.22 8.74
N VAL A 6 11.02 -46.92 8.49
CA VAL A 6 10.36 -46.27 7.36
C VAL A 6 11.34 -46.26 6.20
N THR A 7 11.23 -47.26 5.33
CA THR A 7 11.75 -47.19 3.96
C THR A 7 10.72 -46.46 3.11
N GLY A 8 10.90 -45.16 2.95
CA GLY A 8 10.13 -44.30 2.04
C GLY A 8 11.10 -43.49 1.20
N ALA A 9 10.82 -43.40 -0.11
CA ALA A 9 11.69 -42.92 -1.17
C ALA A 9 12.62 -41.75 -0.80
N LEU A 10 13.93 -41.95 -0.99
CA LEU A 10 14.84 -40.84 -1.26
C LEU A 10 14.38 -40.24 -2.60
N ALA A 11 13.57 -39.19 -2.54
CA ALA A 11 13.31 -38.38 -3.71
C ALA A 11 14.66 -37.81 -4.18
N GLY A 12 15.08 -38.18 -5.39
CA GLY A 12 16.00 -37.37 -6.16
C GLY A 12 15.47 -35.94 -6.21
N GLY A 13 16.36 -34.95 -6.30
CA GLY A 13 16.05 -33.53 -6.09
C GLY A 13 14.71 -33.05 -6.67
N LEU A 14 14.18 -31.99 -6.08
CA LEU A 14 12.85 -31.38 -6.28
C LEU A 14 12.42 -31.17 -7.76
N GLU A 15 13.35 -31.31 -8.70
CA GLU A 15 13.19 -31.21 -10.16
C GLU A 15 12.31 -32.31 -10.79
N VAL A 16 11.98 -33.38 -10.07
CA VAL A 16 11.22 -34.53 -10.61
C VAL A 16 9.71 -34.47 -10.31
N LEU A 17 9.23 -33.44 -9.59
CA LEU A 17 7.81 -33.32 -9.27
C LEU A 17 7.01 -32.73 -10.45
N PRO A 18 5.81 -33.28 -10.76
CA PRO A 18 4.94 -32.74 -11.80
C PRO A 18 4.38 -31.37 -11.40
N ALA A 19 4.03 -30.56 -12.41
CA ALA A 19 3.42 -29.25 -12.21
C ALA A 19 2.22 -29.33 -11.23
N PRO A 20 2.07 -28.37 -10.29
CA PRO A 20 2.77 -27.07 -10.22
C PRO A 20 4.09 -27.06 -9.41
N PHE A 21 4.60 -28.20 -8.95
CA PHE A 21 5.66 -28.24 -7.92
C PHE A 21 7.11 -28.19 -8.44
N GLY A 22 7.33 -28.15 -9.76
CA GLY A 22 8.66 -28.39 -10.36
C GLY A 22 9.28 -27.23 -11.14
N SER A 23 8.68 -26.04 -11.21
CA SER A 23 9.19 -24.99 -12.11
C SER A 23 8.93 -23.56 -11.63
N SER A 24 9.65 -23.11 -10.61
CA SER A 24 10.03 -21.69 -10.42
C SER A 24 11.09 -21.56 -9.31
N PRO A 25 12.16 -20.75 -9.46
CA PRO A 25 13.18 -20.57 -8.44
C PRO A 25 12.88 -19.46 -7.41
N ALA A 26 11.65 -18.94 -7.39
CA ALA A 26 11.21 -18.01 -6.34
C ALA A 26 9.90 -18.52 -5.75
N THR A 27 9.85 -18.57 -4.42
CA THR A 27 8.73 -18.92 -3.54
C THR A 27 8.20 -20.36 -3.61
N ASN A 28 8.82 -21.25 -2.81
CA ASN A 28 8.18 -22.48 -2.36
C ASN A 28 7.92 -22.39 -0.85
N VAL A 29 6.66 -22.36 -0.44
CA VAL A 29 6.25 -22.61 0.96
C VAL A 29 6.07 -24.12 1.13
N VAL A 30 6.89 -24.73 1.99
CA VAL A 30 6.75 -26.15 2.37
C VAL A 30 6.05 -26.21 3.71
N VAL A 31 4.77 -26.62 3.72
CA VAL A 31 4.02 -26.88 4.96
C VAL A 31 4.26 -28.32 5.40
N TYR A 32 4.87 -28.52 6.56
CA TYR A 32 4.91 -29.82 7.23
C TYR A 32 3.70 -29.98 8.16
N GLY A 33 2.70 -30.75 7.74
CA GLY A 33 1.59 -31.17 8.60
C GLY A 33 1.87 -32.52 9.28
N ALA A 34 1.58 -32.60 10.58
CA ALA A 34 1.56 -33.85 11.33
C ALA A 34 0.50 -34.82 10.77
N ALA A 35 0.76 -36.13 10.89
CA ALA A 35 -0.08 -37.16 10.32
C ALA A 35 -1.53 -37.11 10.85
N GLY A 36 -2.48 -36.90 9.93
CA GLY A 36 -3.88 -37.29 10.07
C GLY A 36 -4.81 -36.25 10.73
N THR A 37 -5.83 -35.85 9.95
CA THR A 37 -7.04 -35.08 10.28
C THR A 37 -7.01 -33.55 10.27
N ASP A 38 -5.84 -32.91 10.14
CA ASP A 38 -5.76 -31.44 10.17
C ASP A 38 -5.87 -30.77 8.79
N VAL A 39 -6.84 -31.21 7.99
CA VAL A 39 -7.12 -30.63 6.66
C VAL A 39 -7.69 -29.21 6.80
N ALA A 40 -8.31 -28.90 7.94
CA ALA A 40 -8.84 -27.58 8.26
C ALA A 40 -7.71 -26.55 8.46
N ALA A 41 -6.66 -26.84 9.25
CA ALA A 41 -5.54 -25.92 9.44
C ALA A 41 -4.73 -25.68 8.16
N VAL A 42 -4.57 -26.71 7.32
CA VAL A 42 -3.93 -26.54 6.00
C VAL A 42 -4.79 -25.65 5.09
N ASN A 43 -6.11 -25.83 5.11
CA ASN A 43 -7.01 -24.99 4.33
C ASN A 43 -7.07 -23.55 4.88
N ASP A 44 -6.93 -23.36 6.20
CA ASP A 44 -6.86 -22.04 6.84
C ASP A 44 -5.59 -21.29 6.45
N VAL A 45 -4.45 -21.99 6.39
CA VAL A 45 -3.18 -21.43 5.92
C VAL A 45 -3.22 -21.16 4.41
N VAL A 46 -3.84 -22.04 3.61
CA VAL A 46 -3.96 -21.86 2.15
C VAL A 46 -4.97 -20.75 1.78
N VAL A 47 -6.07 -20.62 2.52
CA VAL A 47 -7.06 -19.54 2.34
C VAL A 47 -6.51 -18.22 2.88
N GLY A 48 -5.84 -18.23 4.03
CA GLY A 48 -5.20 -17.05 4.62
C GLY A 48 -4.00 -16.51 3.82
N LEU A 49 -3.25 -17.38 3.13
CA LEU A 49 -2.17 -16.97 2.23
C LEU A 49 -2.65 -16.66 0.80
N GLY A 50 -3.88 -17.01 0.45
CA GLY A 50 -4.44 -16.83 -0.90
C GLY A 50 -5.06 -15.46 -1.17
N GLY A 51 -5.21 -14.62 -0.14
CA GLY A 51 -5.91 -13.32 -0.24
C GLY A 51 -5.01 -12.10 -0.26
N ILE A 52 -3.75 -12.20 0.13
CA ILE A 52 -2.88 -11.01 0.24
C ILE A 52 -1.47 -11.37 -0.25
N PHE A 53 -1.20 -11.06 -1.51
CA PHE A 53 0.18 -10.87 -1.96
C PHE A 53 0.70 -9.56 -1.36
N LEU A 54 1.21 -9.60 -0.12
CA LEU A 54 2.14 -8.60 0.37
C LEU A 54 3.54 -8.96 -0.14
N ASP A 55 3.71 -8.93 -1.47
CA ASP A 55 5.04 -8.89 -2.07
C ASP A 55 5.59 -7.49 -1.78
N GLY A 56 6.28 -7.34 -0.65
CA GLY A 56 6.88 -6.06 -0.26
C GLY A 56 7.02 -5.77 1.23
N LEU A 57 6.36 -6.50 2.14
CA LEU A 57 6.66 -6.37 3.57
C LEU A 57 7.82 -7.30 3.93
N SER A 58 9.04 -6.85 3.65
CA SER A 58 10.18 -7.27 4.46
C SER A 58 9.83 -7.05 5.93
N GLU A 59 10.12 -8.03 6.78
CA GLU A 59 10.03 -7.91 8.23
C GLU A 59 10.76 -6.63 8.64
N LEU A 60 10.02 -5.59 9.02
CA LEU A 60 10.59 -4.29 9.31
C LEU A 60 11.56 -4.46 10.47
N THR A 61 12.82 -4.10 10.22
CA THR A 61 13.89 -4.14 11.20
C THR A 61 13.99 -2.78 11.87
N LEU A 62 14.53 -2.73 13.10
CA LEU A 62 14.77 -1.46 13.79
C LEU A 62 15.64 -0.50 12.95
N SER A 63 16.54 -1.06 12.12
CA SER A 63 17.37 -0.30 11.16
C SER A 63 16.57 0.39 10.06
N ASP A 64 15.37 -0.09 9.74
CA ASP A 64 14.50 0.58 8.77
C ASP A 64 13.98 1.90 9.36
N PHE A 65 13.86 2.02 10.68
CA PHE A 65 13.41 3.23 11.38
C PHE A 65 14.56 4.11 11.92
N GLU A 66 15.82 3.80 11.61
CA GLU A 66 16.99 4.48 12.20
C GLU A 66 17.31 5.88 11.62
N THR A 67 16.54 6.36 10.66
CA THR A 67 16.70 7.72 10.11
C THR A 67 15.96 8.80 10.90
N GLY A 68 14.97 8.42 11.72
CA GLY A 68 14.16 9.32 12.54
C GLY A 68 14.76 9.63 13.92
N GLU A 69 14.23 10.67 14.57
CA GLU A 69 14.58 10.98 15.96
C GLU A 69 13.97 9.93 16.91
N ARG A 70 14.81 9.39 17.82
CA ARG A 70 14.32 8.46 18.84
C ARG A 70 13.84 9.25 20.04
N ASN A 71 12.55 9.10 20.35
CA ASN A 71 11.96 9.65 21.56
C ASN A 71 11.60 8.54 22.55
N ASP A 72 11.90 8.77 23.83
CA ASP A 72 11.59 7.85 24.92
C ASP A 72 10.24 8.22 25.53
N ILE A 73 9.22 7.40 25.30
CA ILE A 73 7.92 7.58 25.94
C ILE A 73 7.93 6.88 27.30
N SER A 74 7.62 7.63 28.36
CA SER A 74 7.43 7.05 29.69
C SER A 74 6.13 6.26 29.77
N VAL A 75 6.14 5.13 30.47
CA VAL A 75 4.90 4.40 30.81
C VAL A 75 3.95 5.34 31.57
N GLY A 76 2.69 5.35 31.16
CA GLY A 76 1.64 6.24 31.64
C GLY A 76 1.54 7.58 30.91
N SER A 77 2.44 7.85 29.97
CA SER A 77 2.39 9.04 29.11
C SER A 77 1.70 8.75 27.78
N SER A 78 1.17 9.82 27.19
CA SER A 78 0.60 9.83 25.84
C SER A 78 1.71 9.96 24.78
N ILE A 79 1.57 9.30 23.63
CA ILE A 79 2.56 9.36 22.54
C ILE A 79 2.77 10.81 22.07
N ASP A 80 1.69 11.59 22.03
CA ASP A 80 1.71 12.98 21.56
C ASP A 80 2.56 13.93 22.41
N SER A 81 2.92 13.53 23.64
CA SER A 81 3.80 14.32 24.50
C SER A 81 5.25 14.39 23.99
N GLU A 82 5.67 13.38 23.22
CA GLU A 82 7.01 13.28 22.67
C GLU A 82 7.04 13.51 21.14
N PHE A 83 6.03 12.99 20.42
CA PHE A 83 5.96 13.08 18.96
C PHE A 83 5.09 14.24 18.46
N GLY A 84 4.36 14.92 19.34
CA GLY A 84 3.32 15.88 18.91
C GLY A 84 2.07 15.16 18.40
N SER A 85 1.15 15.92 17.81
CA SER A 85 -0.12 15.38 17.31
C SER A 85 -0.01 14.68 15.96
N GLU A 86 1.18 14.68 15.35
CA GLU A 86 1.41 14.25 13.97
C GLU A 86 2.79 13.64 13.85
N ILE A 87 2.90 12.58 13.07
CA ILE A 87 4.16 11.94 12.67
C ILE A 87 4.20 11.98 11.14
N ASP A 88 5.27 12.54 10.58
CA ASP A 88 5.46 12.68 9.13
C ASP A 88 6.74 11.97 8.65
N GLU A 89 7.11 12.14 7.37
CA GLU A 89 8.31 11.52 6.78
C GLU A 89 9.63 12.00 7.40
N THR A 90 9.61 13.09 8.17
CA THR A 90 10.77 13.63 8.88
C THR A 90 10.99 12.95 10.23
N ASP A 91 9.93 12.38 10.83
CA ASP A 91 9.96 11.72 12.14
C ASP A 91 10.37 10.25 12.06
N GLY A 92 10.27 9.60 10.90
CA GLY A 92 10.62 8.20 10.73
C GLY A 92 10.53 7.71 9.29
N ALA A 93 11.10 6.54 9.03
CA ALA A 93 10.98 5.91 7.72
C ALA A 93 9.63 5.23 7.54
N GLY A 94 9.11 5.27 6.32
CA GLY A 94 7.92 4.51 5.90
C GLY A 94 6.79 5.40 5.37
N LEU A 95 6.70 6.64 5.84
CA LEU A 95 5.86 7.68 5.24
C LEU A 95 6.57 8.27 4.04
N ILE A 96 5.81 8.56 2.98
CA ILE A 96 6.36 9.09 1.73
C ILE A 96 5.90 10.50 1.44
N SER A 97 6.78 11.26 0.80
CA SER A 97 6.47 12.54 0.17
C SER A 97 6.72 12.43 -1.32
N GLY A 98 5.82 12.99 -2.11
CA GLY A 98 5.82 12.77 -3.55
C GLY A 98 5.03 13.82 -4.30
N LYS A 99 4.70 13.47 -5.54
CA LYS A 99 3.90 14.31 -6.43
C LYS A 99 2.74 13.53 -7.00
N VAL A 100 1.63 14.22 -7.17
CA VAL A 100 0.46 13.68 -7.83
C VAL A 100 -0.08 14.67 -8.86
N VAL A 101 -0.53 14.12 -9.98
CA VAL A 101 -1.22 14.88 -11.03
C VAL A 101 -2.72 14.84 -10.77
N ILE A 102 -3.33 16.01 -10.70
CA ILE A 102 -4.78 16.17 -10.68
C ILE A 102 -5.20 16.70 -12.06
N SER A 103 -5.87 15.83 -12.83
CA SER A 103 -6.54 16.21 -14.07
C SER A 103 -8.03 16.38 -13.81
N THR A 104 -8.58 17.56 -14.08
CA THR A 104 -10.04 17.79 -14.04
C THR A 104 -10.50 18.41 -15.36
N PRO A 105 -11.81 18.52 -15.64
CA PRO A 105 -12.28 19.13 -16.88
C PRO A 105 -12.01 20.65 -16.93
N VAL A 106 -11.62 21.23 -15.79
CA VAL A 106 -11.39 22.66 -15.61
C VAL A 106 -9.90 22.99 -15.67
N LEU A 107 -9.02 22.04 -15.34
CA LEU A 107 -7.57 22.25 -15.25
C LEU A 107 -6.82 21.08 -15.91
N ASP A 108 -5.95 21.42 -16.86
CA ASP A 108 -5.08 20.47 -17.54
C ASP A 108 -3.88 20.14 -16.64
N ASP A 109 -3.88 18.93 -16.08
CA ASP A 109 -2.75 18.24 -15.44
C ASP A 109 -1.96 19.11 -14.44
N GLU A 110 -2.59 19.51 -13.34
CA GLU A 110 -1.93 20.25 -12.27
C GLU A 110 -1.16 19.32 -11.34
N ILE A 111 0.09 19.68 -11.03
CA ILE A 111 0.99 18.87 -10.19
C ILE A 111 1.00 19.45 -8.78
N TYR A 112 0.75 18.61 -7.79
CA TYR A 112 0.80 18.96 -6.38
C TYR A 112 1.82 18.10 -5.65
N ASN A 113 2.56 18.71 -4.73
CA ASN A 113 3.36 17.95 -3.77
C ASN A 113 2.45 17.50 -2.63
N PHE A 114 2.69 16.29 -2.14
CA PHE A 114 1.98 15.73 -1.00
C PHE A 114 2.97 15.04 -0.07
N HIS A 115 2.55 14.86 1.18
CA HIS A 115 3.17 13.96 2.15
C HIS A 115 2.11 13.08 2.82
N GLU A 116 2.56 11.93 3.30
CA GLU A 116 1.77 11.07 4.19
C GLU A 116 2.04 11.47 5.64
N ALA A 117 1.00 11.47 6.47
CA ALA A 117 1.09 11.78 7.88
C ALA A 117 0.24 10.82 8.71
N ILE A 118 0.66 10.57 9.94
CA ILE A 118 -0.10 9.84 10.95
C ILE A 118 -0.56 10.83 12.01
N ASP A 119 -1.87 10.98 12.15
CA ASP A 119 -2.47 11.70 13.26
C ASP A 119 -2.38 10.85 14.52
N VAL A 120 -1.73 11.38 15.54
CA VAL A 120 -1.70 10.78 16.88
C VAL A 120 -2.69 11.53 17.75
N GLY A 121 -3.86 10.93 17.91
CA GLY A 121 -4.94 11.45 18.71
C GLY A 121 -4.60 11.45 20.21
N SER A 122 -5.25 12.35 20.94
CA SER A 122 -5.10 12.41 22.40
C SER A 122 -5.57 11.10 23.05
N GLY A 123 -4.77 10.55 23.95
CA GLY A 123 -5.12 9.35 24.71
C GLY A 123 -4.60 8.04 24.14
N VAL A 124 -3.77 8.09 23.09
CA VAL A 124 -2.90 6.97 22.75
C VAL A 124 -1.78 6.89 23.78
N ASN A 125 -1.88 5.95 24.72
CA ASN A 125 -0.99 5.89 25.88
C ASN A 125 -0.15 4.61 25.89
N LEU A 126 1.12 4.76 26.25
CA LEU A 126 1.97 3.63 26.60
C LEU A 126 1.63 3.19 28.02
N THR A 127 1.20 1.94 28.19
CA THR A 127 0.74 1.42 29.48
C THR A 127 1.31 0.04 29.75
N THR A 128 1.10 -0.45 30.96
CA THR A 128 1.36 -1.85 31.32
C THR A 128 0.07 -2.57 31.69
N ALA A 129 0.11 -3.90 31.67
CA ALA A 129 -1.03 -4.69 32.10
C ALA A 129 -1.40 -4.44 33.58
N LEU A 130 -0.43 -4.03 34.40
CA LEU A 130 -0.66 -3.66 35.80
C LEU A 130 -1.54 -2.40 35.93
N ASP A 131 -1.41 -1.46 35.01
CA ASP A 131 -2.12 -0.18 35.05
C ASP A 131 -3.60 -0.33 34.66
N ILE A 132 -3.93 -1.28 33.77
CA ILE A 132 -5.31 -1.55 33.36
C ILE A 132 -5.95 -2.79 34.00
N GLY A 133 -5.17 -3.58 34.74
CA GLY A 133 -5.66 -4.77 35.44
C GLY A 133 -6.06 -5.93 34.52
N ASP A 134 -5.40 -6.06 33.37
CA ASP A 134 -5.68 -7.10 32.39
C ASP A 134 -4.63 -8.22 32.47
N GLU A 135 -5.06 -9.43 32.86
CA GLU A 135 -4.16 -10.57 33.04
C GLU A 135 -3.65 -11.15 31.70
N ASP A 136 -4.33 -10.88 30.59
CA ASP A 136 -3.99 -11.44 29.28
C ASP A 136 -2.66 -10.86 28.74
N PHE A 137 -2.33 -9.62 29.14
CA PHE A 137 -1.10 -8.92 28.73
C PHE A 137 0.07 -9.06 29.73
N LYS A 138 -0.15 -9.73 30.88
CA LYS A 138 0.88 -10.07 31.89
C LYS A 138 1.81 -8.90 32.29
N ASP A 139 3.08 -8.97 31.93
CA ASP A 139 4.14 -7.99 32.23
C ASP A 139 4.55 -7.17 31.01
N GLY A 140 3.79 -7.26 29.91
CA GLY A 140 4.03 -6.52 28.69
C GLY A 140 3.69 -5.03 28.82
N THR A 141 4.47 -4.21 28.13
CA THR A 141 4.12 -2.83 27.81
C THR A 141 3.42 -2.82 26.45
N PHE A 142 2.32 -2.08 26.33
CA PHE A 142 1.58 -1.95 25.08
C PHE A 142 0.97 -0.55 24.95
N LEU A 143 0.59 -0.21 23.73
CA LEU A 143 -0.15 1.02 23.44
C LEU A 143 -1.65 0.73 23.56
N ILE A 144 -2.36 1.58 24.30
CA ILE A 144 -3.82 1.65 24.19
C ILE A 144 -4.13 2.71 23.16
N VAL A 145 -4.71 2.30 22.05
CA VAL A 145 -5.20 3.17 21.00
C VAL A 145 -6.73 3.24 21.13
N PRO A 146 -7.31 4.38 21.53
CA PRO A 146 -8.75 4.58 21.43
C PRO A 146 -9.21 4.43 19.98
N GLN A 147 -10.46 4.04 19.73
CA GLN A 147 -11.03 4.08 18.39
C GLN A 147 -10.97 5.52 17.85
N GLY A 148 -10.47 5.69 16.61
CA GLY A 148 -10.19 7.01 16.02
C GLY A 148 -9.03 7.76 16.68
N GLY A 149 -8.28 7.12 17.58
CA GLY A 149 -7.13 7.69 18.27
C GLY A 149 -5.86 7.73 17.43
N VAL A 150 -5.83 7.02 16.30
CA VAL A 150 -4.76 7.13 15.29
C VAL A 150 -5.43 7.27 13.93
N GLY A 151 -4.99 8.26 13.16
CA GLY A 151 -5.41 8.45 11.77
C GLY A 151 -4.21 8.38 10.84
N TYR A 152 -4.45 8.04 9.58
CA TYR A 152 -3.45 8.16 8.53
C TYR A 152 -4.06 9.05 7.45
N ARG A 153 -3.28 9.97 6.90
CA ARG A 153 -3.76 10.86 5.85
C ARG A 153 -2.70 11.14 4.81
N VAL A 154 -3.17 11.51 3.63
CA VAL A 154 -2.38 12.17 2.60
C VAL A 154 -2.75 13.65 2.62
N GLU A 155 -1.77 14.52 2.81
CA GLU A 155 -1.94 15.97 2.85
C GLU A 155 -1.20 16.65 1.69
N PHE A 156 -1.84 17.62 1.03
CA PHE A 156 -1.17 18.46 0.04
C PHE A 156 -0.36 19.56 0.72
N ASP A 157 0.89 19.73 0.29
CA ASP A 157 1.81 20.73 0.85
C ASP A 157 1.35 22.17 0.59
N GLU A 158 0.53 22.35 -0.45
CA GLU A 158 0.01 23.62 -0.91
C GLU A 158 -1.52 23.58 -1.10
N ASN A 159 -2.14 24.75 -1.03
CA ASN A 159 -3.58 24.85 -1.25
C ASN A 159 -3.92 24.45 -2.69
N LEU A 160 -4.97 23.64 -2.83
CA LEU A 160 -5.49 23.28 -4.14
C LEU A 160 -6.02 24.53 -4.85
N LYS A 161 -5.73 24.64 -6.15
CA LYS A 161 -6.28 25.72 -6.99
C LYS A 161 -7.80 25.53 -7.09
N SER A 162 -8.53 26.63 -7.30
CA SER A 162 -9.95 26.54 -7.62
C SER A 162 -10.14 25.70 -8.89
N GLY A 163 -10.85 24.58 -8.78
CA GLY A 163 -10.99 23.61 -9.87
C GLY A 163 -10.19 22.32 -9.66
N SER A 164 -9.21 22.29 -8.75
CA SER A 164 -8.38 21.11 -8.43
C SER A 164 -8.88 20.32 -7.22
N GLN A 165 -10.02 20.67 -6.62
CA GLN A 165 -10.59 19.87 -5.54
C GLN A 165 -10.86 18.45 -6.02
N ILE A 166 -10.67 17.46 -5.14
CA ILE A 166 -10.90 16.04 -5.43
C ILE A 166 -12.35 15.83 -5.90
N THR A 167 -13.31 16.60 -5.37
CA THR A 167 -14.72 16.57 -5.79
C THR A 167 -14.99 17.01 -7.23
N ASN A 168 -14.01 17.58 -7.92
CA ASN A 168 -14.13 17.96 -9.33
C ASN A 168 -13.66 16.86 -10.28
N VAL A 169 -13.08 15.78 -9.78
CA VAL A 169 -12.74 14.59 -10.58
C VAL A 169 -14.05 13.95 -11.05
N VAL A 170 -14.25 13.83 -12.36
CA VAL A 170 -15.47 13.24 -12.92
C VAL A 170 -15.20 12.32 -14.12
N GLY A 171 -15.84 11.15 -14.12
CA GLY A 171 -16.00 10.32 -15.31
C GLY A 171 -14.71 9.72 -15.85
N SER A 172 -14.04 10.45 -16.76
CA SER A 172 -12.77 10.03 -17.40
C SER A 172 -11.52 10.63 -16.77
N ASP A 173 -11.72 11.48 -15.77
CA ASP A 173 -10.63 12.01 -14.96
C ASP A 173 -10.09 10.90 -14.06
N VAL A 174 -8.79 10.94 -13.82
CA VAL A 174 -8.10 9.92 -13.05
C VAL A 174 -7.21 10.65 -12.07
N PHE A 175 -7.45 10.42 -10.78
CA PHE A 175 -6.59 10.89 -9.70
C PHE A 175 -6.04 9.66 -8.98
N VAL A 176 -4.73 9.45 -9.02
CA VAL A 176 -4.08 8.29 -8.38
C VAL A 176 -3.27 8.78 -7.21
N VAL A 177 -3.64 8.34 -6.01
CA VAL A 177 -2.96 8.72 -4.77
C VAL A 177 -2.43 7.48 -4.07
N PRO A 178 -1.17 7.44 -3.63
CA PRO A 178 -0.73 6.40 -2.71
C PRO A 178 -1.41 6.60 -1.35
N PHE A 179 -1.96 5.54 -0.78
CA PHE A 179 -2.68 5.54 0.49
C PHE A 179 -2.53 4.17 1.16
N LEU A 180 -1.97 4.13 2.37
CA LEU A 180 -1.71 2.90 3.15
C LEU A 180 -0.97 1.82 2.32
N GLY A 181 0.04 2.23 1.55
CA GLY A 181 0.85 1.33 0.71
C GLY A 181 0.15 0.79 -0.54
N ARG A 182 -1.09 1.21 -0.79
CA ARG A 182 -1.87 0.95 -2.00
C ARG A 182 -1.92 2.22 -2.84
N ALA A 183 -2.18 2.08 -4.14
CA ALA A 183 -2.47 3.24 -4.97
C ALA A 183 -3.97 3.24 -5.24
N ILE A 184 -4.64 4.31 -4.83
CA ILE A 184 -6.08 4.47 -4.93
C ILE A 184 -6.39 5.32 -6.15
N VAL A 185 -7.13 4.75 -7.09
CA VAL A 185 -7.58 5.41 -8.32
C VAL A 185 -8.96 6.00 -8.07
N ILE A 186 -9.02 7.30 -7.78
CA ILE A 186 -10.27 8.05 -7.59
C ILE A 186 -10.77 8.51 -8.96
N THR A 187 -12.03 8.16 -9.24
CA THR A 187 -12.71 8.43 -10.52
C THR A 187 -13.92 9.36 -10.37
N ALA A 188 -14.41 9.51 -9.14
CA ALA A 188 -15.35 10.55 -8.74
C ALA A 188 -15.26 10.79 -7.24
N ALA A 189 -15.67 11.96 -6.77
CA ALA A 189 -15.82 12.24 -5.34
C ALA A 189 -16.93 13.24 -5.06
N THR A 190 -17.47 13.16 -3.85
CA THR A 190 -18.36 14.15 -3.23
C THR A 190 -17.70 14.67 -1.94
N SER A 191 -18.39 15.52 -1.18
CA SER A 191 -17.89 16.01 0.11
C SER A 191 -17.83 14.93 1.22
N THR A 192 -18.40 13.74 0.99
CA THR A 192 -18.49 12.64 1.98
C THR A 192 -18.39 11.25 1.35
N SER A 193 -17.93 11.15 0.09
CA SER A 193 -17.76 9.85 -0.57
C SER A 193 -16.76 9.93 -1.73
N ILE A 194 -16.13 8.82 -2.05
CA ILE A 194 -15.27 8.65 -3.22
C ILE A 194 -15.72 7.42 -4.00
N SER A 195 -15.67 7.49 -5.33
CA SER A 195 -15.70 6.33 -6.21
C SER A 195 -14.28 5.98 -6.59
N ALA A 196 -13.77 4.91 -5.99
CA ALA A 196 -12.37 4.55 -6.12
C ALA A 196 -12.22 3.08 -6.54
N SER A 197 -11.06 2.77 -7.07
CA SER A 197 -10.62 1.41 -7.34
C SER A 197 -9.16 1.29 -6.90
N PRO A 198 -8.77 0.20 -6.21
CA PRO A 198 -7.36 -0.08 -6.01
C PRO A 198 -6.68 -0.24 -7.39
N GLY A 199 -5.66 0.57 -7.65
CA GLY A 199 -4.89 0.47 -8.89
C GLY A 199 -4.12 -0.84 -8.94
N ILE A 200 -3.86 -1.36 -10.13
CA ILE A 200 -3.09 -2.59 -10.27
C ILE A 200 -1.61 -2.26 -10.06
N LYS A 201 -1.11 -2.57 -8.87
CA LYS A 201 0.32 -2.53 -8.54
C LYS A 201 1.02 -3.74 -9.17
N MET A 202 2.17 -3.51 -9.79
CA MET A 202 2.91 -4.55 -10.49
C MET A 202 4.40 -4.26 -10.55
N THR A 203 5.17 -5.33 -10.62
CA THR A 203 6.61 -5.25 -10.88
C THR A 203 6.88 -5.51 -12.35
N LEU A 204 7.49 -4.55 -13.04
CA LEU A 204 7.86 -4.68 -14.45
C LEU A 204 9.38 -4.73 -14.60
N ARG A 205 9.85 -5.54 -15.56
CA ARG A 205 11.22 -5.53 -16.08
C ARG A 205 11.28 -4.84 -17.44
N LEU A 206 12.47 -4.43 -17.85
CA LEU A 206 12.70 -3.88 -19.18
C LEU A 206 12.13 -4.80 -20.27
N GLY A 207 11.25 -4.25 -21.11
CA GLY A 207 10.58 -4.96 -22.19
C GLY A 207 9.27 -5.65 -21.81
N ASP A 208 8.94 -5.76 -20.51
CA ASP A 208 7.64 -6.24 -20.08
C ASP A 208 6.52 -5.33 -20.58
N ASN A 209 5.36 -5.93 -20.84
CA ASN A 209 4.17 -5.22 -21.26
C ASN A 209 2.95 -5.71 -20.49
N ILE A 210 2.04 -4.79 -20.24
CA ILE A 210 0.78 -5.01 -19.54
C ILE A 210 -0.36 -4.39 -20.36
N GLN A 211 -1.59 -4.77 -20.03
CA GLN A 211 -2.76 -4.08 -20.52
C GLN A 211 -3.31 -3.20 -19.40
N ALA A 212 -3.49 -1.90 -19.69
CA ALA A 212 -4.16 -0.95 -18.81
C ALA A 212 -5.02 -0.04 -19.69
N ASN A 213 -6.28 0.13 -19.34
CA ASN A 213 -7.23 0.92 -20.15
C ASN A 213 -7.35 0.51 -21.62
N GLY A 214 -7.32 -0.81 -21.88
CA GLY A 214 -7.33 -1.36 -23.24
C GLY A 214 -6.13 -0.93 -24.08
N LYS A 215 -5.10 -0.36 -23.45
CA LYS A 215 -3.85 0.07 -24.07
C LYS A 215 -2.71 -0.81 -23.56
N THR A 216 -1.74 -1.04 -24.44
CA THR A 216 -0.52 -1.75 -24.06
C THR A 216 0.44 -0.75 -23.45
N VAL A 217 0.78 -0.95 -22.19
CA VAL A 217 1.85 -0.19 -21.51
C VAL A 217 3.10 -1.07 -21.53
N ARG A 218 4.20 -0.55 -22.06
CA ARG A 218 5.48 -1.25 -22.12
C ARG A 218 6.57 -0.44 -21.44
N LEU A 219 7.36 -1.09 -20.59
CA LEU A 219 8.55 -0.49 -20.01
C LEU A 219 9.70 -0.51 -21.02
N ILE A 220 10.23 0.66 -21.38
CA ILE A 220 11.29 0.83 -22.38
C ILE A 220 12.66 0.98 -21.73
N ALA A 221 12.76 1.81 -20.69
CA ALA A 221 14.00 2.15 -20.02
C ALA A 221 13.73 2.44 -18.54
N VAL A 222 14.75 2.23 -17.71
CA VAL A 222 14.76 2.53 -16.29
C VAL A 222 16.00 3.36 -16.01
N ASP A 223 15.88 4.37 -15.17
CA ASP A 223 16.98 5.14 -14.61
C ASP A 223 16.83 5.24 -13.08
N ASP A 224 17.82 5.81 -12.39
CA ASP A 224 17.84 5.90 -10.92
C ASP A 224 16.63 6.66 -10.34
N ASN A 225 15.97 7.51 -11.12
CA ASN A 225 14.94 8.42 -10.64
C ASN A 225 13.60 8.26 -11.39
N GLY A 226 13.47 7.27 -12.26
CA GLY A 226 12.35 7.20 -13.18
C GLY A 226 12.37 6.05 -14.17
N ALA A 227 11.34 6.01 -14.99
CA ALA A 227 11.17 5.02 -16.03
C ALA A 227 10.51 5.62 -17.28
N LEU A 228 10.88 5.09 -18.44
CA LEU A 228 10.32 5.46 -19.73
C LEU A 228 9.32 4.40 -20.19
N PHE A 229 8.09 4.84 -20.45
CA PHE A 229 6.99 3.96 -20.86
C PHE A 229 6.54 4.26 -22.29
N ASP A 230 6.12 3.22 -23.00
CA ASP A 230 5.39 3.29 -24.26
C ASP A 230 3.95 2.86 -24.00
N VAL A 231 3.01 3.80 -24.09
CA VAL A 231 1.57 3.52 -23.97
C VAL A 231 0.93 3.61 -25.35
N SER A 232 0.80 2.46 -26.00
CA SER A 232 0.21 2.31 -27.34
C SER A 232 0.81 3.29 -28.38
N GLY A 233 2.13 3.45 -28.39
CA GLY A 233 2.89 4.27 -29.33
C GLY A 233 3.24 5.69 -28.84
N VAL A 234 2.73 6.10 -27.69
CA VAL A 234 3.10 7.38 -27.05
C VAL A 234 4.13 7.11 -25.97
N ILE A 235 5.31 7.69 -26.11
CA ILE A 235 6.45 7.44 -25.22
C ILE A 235 6.64 8.64 -24.30
N ASP A 236 6.73 8.38 -22.99
CA ASP A 236 7.02 9.43 -22.01
C ASP A 236 7.65 8.87 -20.72
N ASN A 237 8.27 9.75 -19.92
CA ASN A 237 8.93 9.42 -18.66
C ASN A 237 8.02 9.68 -17.45
N VAL A 238 8.13 8.83 -16.43
CA VAL A 238 7.51 9.00 -15.10
C VAL A 238 8.63 8.91 -14.06
N ASN A 239 8.69 9.86 -13.13
CA ASN A 239 9.70 9.85 -12.07
C ASN A 239 9.23 9.01 -10.88
N VAL A 240 10.16 8.55 -10.05
CA VAL A 240 9.85 7.82 -8.81
C VAL A 240 9.04 8.73 -7.87
N LEU A 241 8.00 8.16 -7.25
CA LEU A 241 7.00 8.83 -6.41
C LEU A 241 6.27 9.99 -7.13
N ASP A 242 6.14 9.87 -8.45
CA ASP A 242 5.40 10.78 -9.32
C ASP A 242 4.32 10.01 -10.09
N SER A 243 3.25 10.72 -10.44
CA SER A 243 2.21 10.20 -11.33
C SER A 243 2.27 10.91 -12.68
N LYS A 244 1.88 10.21 -13.75
CA LYS A 244 1.74 10.83 -15.07
C LYS A 244 0.72 10.13 -15.95
N LYS A 245 -0.06 10.95 -16.64
CA LYS A 245 -0.95 10.51 -17.71
C LYS A 245 -0.21 10.35 -19.03
N ILE A 246 -0.11 9.11 -19.52
CA ILE A 246 0.48 8.82 -20.84
C ILE A 246 -0.59 8.18 -21.70
N ASN A 247 -1.05 8.90 -22.73
CA ASN A 247 -2.10 8.42 -23.64
C ASN A 247 -3.32 7.89 -22.87
N GLY A 248 -3.81 8.62 -21.85
CA GLY A 248 -5.01 8.24 -21.10
C GLY A 248 -4.87 7.04 -20.16
N VAL A 249 -3.65 6.56 -19.91
CA VAL A 249 -3.33 5.67 -18.78
C VAL A 249 -2.57 6.52 -17.76
N GLU A 250 -3.05 6.58 -16.52
CA GLU A 250 -2.29 7.19 -15.42
C GLU A 250 -1.35 6.12 -14.85
N LEU A 251 -0.07 6.45 -14.74
CA LEU A 251 0.96 5.60 -14.14
C LEU A 251 1.53 6.31 -12.92
N PHE A 252 1.56 5.62 -11.78
CA PHE A 252 2.29 6.06 -10.59
C PHE A 252 3.50 5.15 -10.39
N LEU A 253 4.70 5.71 -10.46
CA LEU A 253 5.94 4.94 -10.31
C LEU A 253 6.32 4.91 -8.83
N ASN A 254 6.02 3.81 -8.16
CA ASN A 254 6.26 3.65 -6.72
C ASN A 254 7.76 3.59 -6.41
N ASP A 255 8.53 2.79 -7.18
CA ASP A 255 9.93 2.54 -6.89
C ASP A 255 10.70 2.03 -8.13
N VAL A 256 12.02 2.22 -8.10
CA VAL A 256 12.98 1.62 -9.03
C VAL A 256 13.91 0.69 -8.24
N VAL A 257 13.84 -0.59 -8.57
CA VAL A 257 14.67 -1.62 -7.96
C VAL A 257 15.81 -1.98 -8.91
N ASN A 258 17.05 -1.77 -8.43
CA ASN A 258 18.28 -2.12 -9.12
C ASN A 258 18.44 -1.36 -10.46
N SER A 259 18.79 -0.08 -10.40
CA SER A 259 18.93 0.84 -11.55
C SER A 259 20.30 0.76 -12.25
N ASN A 260 20.88 -0.43 -12.36
CA ASN A 260 22.21 -0.63 -12.94
C ASN A 260 22.21 -0.59 -14.49
N GLN A 261 21.08 -0.23 -15.10
CA GLN A 261 20.85 -0.17 -16.55
C GLN A 261 21.08 -1.52 -17.23
N ASP A 262 20.74 -2.61 -16.54
CA ASP A 262 20.86 -3.96 -17.04
C ASP A 262 19.51 -4.71 -17.04
N ALA A 263 19.52 -5.96 -17.48
CA ALA A 263 18.30 -6.75 -17.61
C ALA A 263 17.64 -7.10 -16.26
N ASN A 264 18.31 -6.83 -15.15
CA ASN A 264 17.79 -7.05 -13.80
C ASN A 264 17.09 -5.79 -13.25
N ASP A 265 17.14 -4.66 -13.95
CA ASP A 265 16.40 -3.46 -13.60
C ASP A 265 14.90 -3.76 -13.57
N ARG A 266 14.28 -3.34 -12.48
CA ARG A 266 12.86 -3.52 -12.19
C ARG A 266 12.28 -2.22 -11.70
N ILE A 267 10.98 -2.10 -11.90
CA ILE A 267 10.21 -1.03 -11.30
C ILE A 267 9.00 -1.61 -10.59
N ILE A 268 8.48 -0.87 -9.62
CA ILE A 268 7.17 -1.10 -9.03
C ILE A 268 6.28 0.04 -9.51
N VAL A 269 5.31 -0.26 -10.36
CA VAL A 269 4.42 0.75 -10.96
C VAL A 269 2.97 0.37 -10.66
N THR A 270 2.15 1.38 -10.46
CA THR A 270 0.70 1.23 -10.44
C THR A 270 0.14 1.84 -11.71
N ALA A 271 -0.66 1.08 -12.44
CA ALA A 271 -1.41 1.61 -13.58
C ALA A 271 -2.89 1.75 -13.23
N SER A 272 -3.51 2.83 -13.69
CA SER A 272 -4.97 2.95 -13.68
C SER A 272 -5.58 1.83 -14.52
N ASP A 273 -6.39 0.96 -13.91
CA ASP A 273 -7.12 -0.07 -14.63
C ASP A 273 -8.62 0.30 -14.73
N PRO A 274 -9.19 0.37 -15.94
CA PRO A 274 -10.63 0.43 -16.12
C PRO A 274 -11.22 -0.92 -16.53
N SER A 275 -10.46 -2.02 -16.44
CA SER A 275 -10.98 -3.37 -16.69
C SER A 275 -11.81 -3.95 -15.54
N GLY A 276 -11.86 -3.26 -14.38
CA GLY A 276 -12.97 -3.38 -13.45
C GLY A 276 -12.79 -4.41 -12.34
N GLU A 277 -11.78 -4.24 -11.49
CA GLU A 277 -12.11 -4.38 -10.07
C GLU A 277 -13.24 -3.38 -9.76
N ALA A 278 -14.24 -3.79 -8.98
CA ALA A 278 -15.46 -3.01 -8.82
C ALA A 278 -15.07 -1.58 -8.43
N VAL A 279 -15.42 -0.60 -9.25
CA VAL A 279 -15.42 0.80 -8.78
C VAL A 279 -16.40 0.81 -7.64
N GLU A 280 -15.85 0.88 -6.44
CA GLU A 280 -16.60 0.88 -5.20
C GLU A 280 -16.81 2.32 -4.79
N VAL A 281 -17.98 2.55 -4.20
CA VAL A 281 -18.31 3.83 -3.62
C VAL A 281 -18.09 3.69 -2.13
N TYR A 282 -17.01 4.30 -1.65
CA TYR A 282 -16.71 4.42 -0.23
C TYR A 282 -17.33 5.71 0.28
N ASN A 283 -18.13 5.60 1.33
CA ASN A 283 -18.71 6.71 2.07
C ASN A 283 -17.87 6.99 3.31
N ASP A 284 -18.05 8.17 3.87
CA ASP A 284 -17.52 8.52 5.18
C ASP A 284 -17.95 7.49 6.24
N GLY A 285 -16.98 6.92 6.94
CA GLY A 285 -17.15 5.85 7.94
C GLY A 285 -17.20 4.42 7.39
N ASP A 286 -17.12 4.22 6.08
CA ASP A 286 -16.99 2.87 5.49
C ASP A 286 -15.59 2.32 5.77
N GLU A 287 -15.48 0.99 5.82
CA GLU A 287 -14.20 0.31 5.98
C GLU A 287 -13.22 0.60 4.84
N PHE A 288 -11.93 0.53 5.14
CA PHE A 288 -10.90 0.64 4.11
C PHE A 288 -10.92 -0.55 3.15
N VAL A 289 -10.32 -0.37 1.97
CA VAL A 289 -10.34 -1.31 0.85
C VAL A 289 -9.93 -2.73 1.26
N ASP A 290 -10.78 -3.71 0.91
CA ASP A 290 -10.67 -5.15 1.22
C ASP A 290 -10.78 -5.53 2.72
N GLU A 291 -11.19 -4.60 3.59
CA GLU A 291 -11.44 -4.92 5.00
C GLU A 291 -12.85 -5.51 5.22
N ASN A 292 -13.08 -6.07 6.40
CA ASN A 292 -14.36 -6.68 6.75
C ASN A 292 -15.25 -5.66 7.46
N GLU A 293 -16.47 -5.42 6.94
CA GLU A 293 -17.45 -4.47 7.50
C GLU A 293 -17.75 -4.67 9.00
N ASP A 294 -17.68 -5.91 9.51
CA ASP A 294 -17.91 -6.20 10.93
C ASP A 294 -16.64 -6.00 11.78
N HIS A 295 -15.45 -6.12 11.18
CA HIS A 295 -14.15 -6.09 11.87
C HIS A 295 -13.06 -5.47 10.96
N TYR A 296 -13.01 -4.15 10.92
CA TYR A 296 -12.00 -3.37 10.19
C TYR A 296 -11.06 -2.64 11.16
N LEU A 297 -9.85 -2.33 10.68
CA LEU A 297 -8.85 -1.53 11.40
C LEU A 297 -8.94 -0.06 10.99
N TRP A 298 -9.26 0.19 9.72
CA TRP A 298 -9.29 1.52 9.13
C TRP A 298 -10.69 1.86 8.63
N GLU A 299 -11.15 3.06 8.95
CA GLU A 299 -12.36 3.67 8.38
C GLU A 299 -11.97 4.91 7.59
N TRP A 300 -12.65 5.13 6.47
CA TRP A 300 -12.50 6.35 5.69
C TRP A 300 -13.07 7.56 6.44
N ASN A 301 -12.30 8.65 6.50
CA ASN A 301 -12.78 9.96 6.93
C ASN A 301 -12.71 10.94 5.75
N LEU A 302 -13.83 11.01 5.03
CA LEU A 302 -13.93 11.73 3.75
C LEU A 302 -14.53 13.13 3.92
N ALA A 303 -14.63 13.62 5.16
CA ALA A 303 -15.11 14.96 5.42
C ALA A 303 -14.16 16.02 4.86
N GLY A 304 -14.69 17.00 4.12
CA GLY A 304 -13.93 18.18 3.69
C GLY A 304 -13.15 18.02 2.37
N LEU A 305 -13.42 16.97 1.59
CA LEU A 305 -12.85 16.78 0.24
C LEU A 305 -13.16 17.93 -0.74
N ASP A 306 -14.20 18.72 -0.47
CA ASP A 306 -14.59 19.90 -1.26
C ASP A 306 -13.87 21.19 -0.82
N SER A 307 -13.02 21.12 0.21
CA SER A 307 -12.34 22.29 0.74
C SER A 307 -11.27 22.82 -0.23
N THR A 308 -11.14 24.15 -0.29
CA THR A 308 -10.07 24.84 -1.05
C THR A 308 -8.77 24.96 -0.25
N GLY A 309 -8.68 24.31 0.91
CA GLY A 309 -7.52 24.34 1.77
C GLY A 309 -6.39 23.46 1.24
N LYS A 310 -5.44 23.16 2.13
CA LYS A 310 -4.63 21.94 1.99
C LYS A 310 -5.61 20.78 2.11
N GLY A 311 -6.11 20.28 0.98
CA GLY A 311 -7.00 19.13 0.98
C GLY A 311 -6.28 17.94 1.60
N ASN A 312 -7.05 17.04 2.17
CA ASN A 312 -6.54 15.79 2.71
C ASN A 312 -7.50 14.65 2.37
N ILE A 313 -6.92 13.47 2.23
CA ILE A 313 -7.67 12.20 2.26
C ILE A 313 -7.25 11.53 3.56
N THR A 314 -8.23 11.12 4.37
CA THR A 314 -8.02 10.51 5.69
C THR A 314 -8.81 9.21 5.78
#